data_AF-A0AAV1N2S5-F1
#
_entry.id   AF-A0AAV1N2S5-F1
#
_cell.length_a   1.000
_cell.length_b   1.000
_cell.length_c   1.000
_cell.angle_alpha   90.00
_cell.angle_beta   90.00
_cell.angle_gamma   90.00
#
_symmetry.space_group_name_H-M   'P 1'
#
loop_
_entity.id
_entity.type
_entity.pdbx_description
1 polymer ?
#
loop_
_entity_poly.entity_id
_entity_poly.type
_entity_poly.pdbx_seq_one_letter_code
_entity_poly.pdbx_strand_id
1 'polypeptide(L)'
;MVLNTAALLSVGLLLLLIQGTLAGRGPVNLPIRLSVVNDLSNMTPESYSSSVVEGGVLLGALRRLQETQQDFKFTVKVDSDFGLLLESVNGVSGSEGEQTYWEILSESSGEYSRLDVGIGCYIPKENEHIILKFSNWSRQ
;
A
#
# COMPACT_ATOMS: atom_id res chain seq x y z
N MET A 1 -17.85 52.36 29.75
CA MET A 1 -16.97 51.87 28.68
C MET A 1 -17.84 51.03 27.75
N VAL A 2 -18.30 51.60 26.64
CA VAL A 2 -19.25 50.94 25.72
C VAL A 2 -18.44 50.09 24.75
N LEU A 3 -18.58 48.77 24.85
CA LEU A 3 -17.93 47.84 23.95
C LEU A 3 -18.59 47.99 22.56
N ASN A 4 -17.84 48.52 21.60
CA ASN A 4 -18.30 48.70 20.22
C ASN A 4 -18.63 47.32 19.61
N THR A 5 -19.91 47.03 19.44
CA THR A 5 -20.45 45.78 18.88
C THR A 5 -19.95 45.48 17.46
N ALA A 6 -19.52 46.50 16.71
CA ALA A 6 -18.93 46.35 15.39
C ALA A 6 -17.58 45.59 15.38
N ALA A 7 -16.78 45.68 16.45
CA ALA A 7 -15.48 45.00 16.51
C ALA A 7 -15.61 43.47 16.70
N LEU A 8 -16.66 43.02 17.41
CA LEU A 8 -16.91 41.59 17.66
C LEU A 8 -17.40 40.85 16.40
N LEU A 9 -18.16 41.53 15.54
CA LEU A 9 -18.62 40.97 14.26
C LEU A 9 -17.46 40.78 13.26
N SER A 10 -16.45 41.65 13.29
CA SER A 10 -15.28 41.56 12.40
C SER A 10 -14.38 40.37 12.77
N VAL A 11 -14.14 40.12 14.06
CA VAL A 11 -13.35 38.97 14.53
C VAL A 11 -14.10 37.65 14.27
N GLY A 12 -15.42 37.62 14.48
CA GLY A 12 -16.24 36.45 14.18
C GLY A 12 -16.23 36.06 12.69
N LEU A 13 -16.25 37.04 11.79
CA LEU A 13 -16.19 36.79 10.34
C LEU A 13 -14.80 36.31 9.90
N LEU A 14 -13.72 36.87 10.46
CA LEU A 14 -12.35 36.37 10.24
C LEU A 14 -12.18 34.93 10.73
N LEU A 15 -12.76 34.57 11.88
CA LEU A 15 -12.78 33.20 12.43
C LEU A 15 -13.70 32.23 11.68
N LEU A 16 -14.62 32.70 10.84
CA LEU A 16 -15.40 31.85 9.93
C LEU A 16 -14.65 31.63 8.61
N LEU A 17 -13.90 32.64 8.15
CA LEU A 17 -13.10 32.58 6.92
C LEU A 17 -11.88 31.65 7.05
N ILE A 18 -11.23 31.56 8.21
CA ILE A 18 -10.13 30.60 8.43
C ILE A 18 -10.60 29.13 8.58
N GLN A 19 -11.88 28.89 8.90
CA GLN A 19 -12.43 27.54 9.01
C GLN A 19 -12.73 26.96 7.62
N GLY A 20 -13.11 27.82 6.66
CA GLY A 20 -13.35 27.43 5.27
C GLY A 20 -12.08 27.11 4.48
N THR A 21 -10.91 27.58 4.89
CA THR A 21 -9.63 27.34 4.18
C THR A 21 -8.81 26.18 4.74
N LEU A 22 -9.16 25.66 5.92
CA LEU A 22 -8.45 24.57 6.61
C LEU A 22 -9.19 23.22 6.57
N ALA A 23 -10.32 23.12 5.87
CA ALA A 23 -10.84 21.82 5.44
C ALA A 23 -9.94 21.27 4.32
N GLY A 24 -8.71 20.90 4.67
CA GLY A 24 -7.80 20.21 3.76
C GLY A 24 -8.52 19.02 3.14
N ARG A 25 -8.40 18.84 1.82
CA ARG A 25 -8.88 17.62 1.16
C ARG A 25 -8.36 16.44 1.98
N GLY A 26 -9.25 15.53 2.35
CA GLY A 26 -8.86 14.29 3.02
C GLY A 26 -7.80 13.54 2.21
N PRO A 27 -7.11 12.56 2.81
CA PRO A 27 -6.05 11.82 2.14
C PRO A 27 -6.56 11.26 0.80
N VAL A 28 -5.83 11.55 -0.27
CA VAL A 28 -6.13 11.05 -1.61
C VAL A 28 -5.76 9.57 -1.66
N ASN A 29 -6.69 8.71 -2.09
CA ASN A 29 -6.43 7.29 -2.30
C ASN A 29 -6.17 7.04 -3.79
N LEU A 30 -4.99 6.53 -4.11
CA LEU A 30 -4.58 6.12 -5.45
C LEU A 30 -4.94 4.64 -5.66
N PRO A 31 -5.75 4.29 -6.67
CA PRO A 31 -6.04 2.89 -6.99
C PRO A 31 -4.77 2.15 -7.42
N ILE A 32 -4.66 0.89 -7.03
CA ILE A 32 -3.64 -0.04 -7.51
C ILE A 32 -4.26 -1.40 -7.82
N ARG A 33 -3.59 -2.17 -8.66
CA ARG A 33 -3.93 -3.57 -8.94
C ARG A 33 -2.91 -4.47 -8.24
N LEU A 34 -3.35 -5.60 -7.68
CA LEU A 34 -2.48 -6.60 -7.09
C LEU A 34 -2.75 -7.96 -7.74
N SER A 35 -1.71 -8.68 -8.14
CA SER A 35 -1.83 -10.10 -8.49
C SER A 35 -0.97 -10.97 -7.57
N VAL A 36 -1.49 -12.14 -7.22
CA VAL A 36 -0.76 -13.18 -6.49
C VAL A 36 -0.53 -14.32 -7.47
N VAL A 37 0.74 -14.61 -7.73
CA VAL A 37 1.18 -15.61 -8.71
C VAL A 37 2.05 -16.62 -7.99
N ASN A 38 1.77 -17.91 -8.17
CA ASN A 38 2.64 -18.97 -7.68
C ASN A 38 3.36 -19.63 -8.86
N ASP A 39 4.59 -19.19 -9.16
CA ASP A 39 5.38 -19.66 -10.30
C ASP A 39 5.91 -21.10 -10.13
N LEU A 40 5.82 -21.64 -8.91
CA LEU A 40 6.24 -22.99 -8.56
C LEU A 40 5.08 -24.01 -8.66
N SER A 41 3.88 -23.55 -9.01
CA SER A 41 2.69 -24.40 -9.14
C SER A 41 1.86 -24.01 -10.36
N ASN A 42 0.93 -24.86 -10.79
CA ASN A 42 -0.02 -24.52 -11.85
C ASN A 42 -1.29 -23.83 -11.30
N MET A 43 -1.17 -23.09 -10.19
CA MET A 43 -2.29 -22.35 -9.62
C MET A 43 -2.65 -21.17 -10.53
N THR A 44 -3.94 -20.96 -10.75
CA THR A 44 -4.44 -19.78 -11.45
C THR A 44 -4.06 -18.53 -10.66
N PRO A 45 -3.47 -17.49 -11.29
CA PRO A 45 -3.21 -16.23 -10.62
C PRO A 45 -4.46 -15.61 -10.02
N GLU A 46 -4.36 -15.12 -8.79
CA GLU A 46 -5.42 -14.36 -8.13
C GLU A 46 -5.20 -12.86 -8.37
N SER A 47 -6.28 -12.09 -8.46
CA SER A 47 -6.21 -10.65 -8.74
C SER A 47 -7.15 -9.87 -7.83
N TYR A 48 -6.63 -8.76 -7.30
CA TYR A 48 -7.31 -7.90 -6.35
C TYR A 48 -7.17 -6.43 -6.75
N SER A 49 -8.13 -5.63 -6.33
CA SER A 49 -8.09 -4.17 -6.45
C SER A 49 -7.97 -3.56 -5.06
N SER A 50 -7.02 -2.64 -4.89
CA SER A 50 -6.82 -1.92 -3.63
C SER A 50 -6.54 -0.45 -3.89
N SER A 51 -6.21 0.27 -2.82
CA SER A 51 -5.69 1.62 -2.92
C SER A 51 -4.60 1.87 -1.89
N VAL A 52 -3.75 2.84 -2.22
CA VAL A 52 -2.76 3.40 -1.30
C VAL A 52 -3.08 4.87 -1.11
N VAL A 53 -2.91 5.40 0.12
CA VAL A 53 -2.94 6.85 0.31
C VAL A 53 -1.77 7.44 -0.46
N GLU A 54 -1.93 8.59 -1.10
CA GLU A 54 -0.84 9.29 -1.79
C GLU A 54 0.39 9.46 -0.87
N GLY A 55 1.55 8.98 -1.32
CA GLY A 55 2.80 8.93 -0.54
C GLY A 55 2.88 7.80 0.49
N GLY A 56 1.82 7.00 0.64
CA GLY A 56 1.79 5.81 1.49
C GLY A 56 2.50 4.61 0.86
N VAL A 57 2.88 3.65 1.70
CA VAL A 57 3.64 2.47 1.28
C VAL A 57 2.74 1.29 0.92
N LEU A 58 3.27 0.34 0.13
CA LEU A 58 2.59 -0.86 -0.34
C LEU A 58 1.98 -1.70 0.80
N LEU A 59 2.66 -1.78 1.96
CA LEU A 59 2.13 -2.43 3.16
C LEU A 59 0.74 -1.91 3.54
N GLY A 60 0.48 -0.62 3.38
CA GLY A 60 -0.84 -0.04 3.64
C GLY A 60 -1.92 -0.60 2.71
N ALA A 61 -1.61 -0.79 1.43
CA ALA A 61 -2.55 -1.38 0.47
C ALA A 61 -2.80 -2.87 0.75
N LEU A 62 -1.78 -3.63 1.18
CA LEU A 62 -1.94 -5.04 1.57
C LEU A 62 -2.79 -5.18 2.83
N ARG A 63 -2.61 -4.31 3.83
CA ARG A 63 -3.45 -4.30 5.04
C ARG A 63 -4.92 -4.04 4.71
N ARG A 64 -5.20 -3.04 3.87
CA ARG A 64 -6.57 -2.76 3.40
C ARG A 64 -7.18 -3.96 2.66
N LEU A 65 -6.41 -4.65 1.82
CA LEU A 65 -6.88 -5.88 1.17
C LEU A 65 -7.23 -6.94 2.21
N GLN A 66 -6.34 -7.21 3.16
CA GLN A 66 -6.57 -8.23 4.19
C GLN A 66 -7.78 -7.92 5.09
N GLU A 67 -8.06 -6.64 5.33
CA GLU A 67 -9.22 -6.16 6.09
C GLU A 67 -10.54 -6.28 5.31
N THR A 68 -10.50 -6.12 3.98
CA THR A 68 -11.72 -5.99 3.15
C THR A 68 -12.02 -7.23 2.31
N GLN A 69 -11.02 -8.05 2.00
CA GLN A 69 -11.11 -9.26 1.20
C GLN A 69 -10.79 -10.47 2.09
N GLN A 70 -11.76 -11.37 2.29
CA GLN A 70 -11.61 -12.48 3.22
C GLN A 70 -10.60 -13.53 2.74
N ASP A 71 -10.48 -13.66 1.42
CA ASP A 71 -9.59 -14.58 0.69
C ASP A 71 -8.16 -14.04 0.54
N PHE A 72 -7.92 -12.75 0.80
CA PHE A 72 -6.57 -12.20 0.86
C PHE A 72 -6.02 -12.26 2.28
N LYS A 73 -4.91 -12.99 2.46
CA LYS A 73 -4.15 -13.05 3.72
C LYS A 73 -2.68 -12.91 3.44
N PHE A 74 -1.97 -12.19 4.30
CA PHE A 74 -0.52 -12.13 4.26
C PHE A 74 0.08 -12.01 5.66
N THR A 75 1.30 -12.51 5.82
CA THR A 75 2.09 -12.32 7.03
C THR A 75 3.40 -11.63 6.71
N VAL A 76 3.98 -10.98 7.71
CA VAL A 76 5.29 -10.35 7.62
C VAL A 76 6.18 -10.86 8.73
N LYS A 77 7.46 -11.04 8.40
CA LYS A 77 8.53 -11.28 9.37
C LYS A 77 9.30 -9.98 9.53
N VAL A 78 9.62 -9.62 10.78
CA VAL A 78 10.55 -8.53 11.07
C VAL A 78 11.96 -9.08 11.02
N ASP A 79 12.78 -8.48 10.18
CA ASP A 79 14.21 -8.72 10.06
C ASP A 79 14.97 -7.51 10.62
N SER A 80 16.07 -7.75 11.33
CA SER A 80 16.84 -6.68 11.99
C SER A 80 17.55 -5.77 11.01
N ASP A 81 17.91 -6.29 9.84
CA ASP A 81 18.76 -5.61 8.87
C ASP A 81 17.93 -5.04 7.72
N PHE A 82 16.82 -5.70 7.38
CA PHE A 82 15.99 -5.38 6.22
C PHE A 82 14.58 -4.88 6.55
N GLY A 83 14.15 -4.95 7.81
CA GLY A 83 12.81 -4.52 8.23
C GLY A 83 11.72 -5.54 7.91
N LEU A 84 10.61 -5.11 7.29
CA LEU A 84 9.46 -5.99 7.05
C LEU A 84 9.62 -6.81 5.77
N LEU A 85 9.85 -8.11 5.93
CA LEU A 85 9.79 -9.08 4.84
C LEU A 85 8.38 -9.63 4.67
N LEU A 86 7.93 -9.75 3.43
CA LEU A 86 6.71 -10.49 3.08
C LEU A 86 6.97 -11.98 3.24
N GLU A 87 6.37 -12.59 4.26
CA GLU A 87 6.64 -13.98 4.65
C GLU A 87 5.69 -14.95 3.96
N SER A 88 4.39 -14.67 3.99
CA SER A 88 3.38 -15.51 3.35
C SER A 88 2.30 -14.69 2.68
N VAL A 89 1.69 -15.27 1.63
CA VAL A 89 0.47 -14.77 0.98
C VAL A 89 -0.46 -15.95 0.72
N ASN A 90 -1.74 -15.81 1.04
CA ASN A 90 -2.79 -16.80 0.87
C ASN A 90 -2.40 -18.21 1.38
N GLY A 91 -1.69 -18.26 2.51
CA GLY A 91 -1.27 -19.50 3.16
C GLY A 91 -0.01 -20.16 2.60
N VAL A 92 0.64 -19.56 1.59
CA VAL A 92 1.91 -20.04 1.03
C VAL A 92 3.05 -19.20 1.60
N SER A 93 3.92 -19.83 2.37
CA SER A 93 5.08 -19.19 3.02
C SER A 93 6.38 -19.40 2.25
N GLY A 94 7.22 -18.37 2.22
CA GLY A 94 8.63 -18.52 1.87
C GLY A 94 9.36 -19.41 2.88
N SER A 95 10.42 -20.07 2.43
CA SER A 95 11.24 -20.95 3.25
C SER A 95 12.70 -20.83 2.83
N GLU A 96 13.57 -20.52 3.78
CA GLU A 96 15.01 -20.51 3.55
C GLU A 96 15.53 -21.91 3.21
N GLY A 97 15.00 -22.95 3.88
CA GLY A 97 15.38 -24.34 3.63
C GLY A 97 14.99 -24.84 2.24
N GLU A 98 13.81 -24.44 1.76
CA GLU A 98 13.34 -24.76 0.40
C GLU A 98 13.78 -23.71 -0.64
N GLN A 99 14.51 -22.68 -0.22
CA GLN A 99 14.97 -21.56 -1.05
C GLN A 99 13.83 -20.85 -1.80
N THR A 100 12.66 -20.75 -1.17
CA THR A 100 11.46 -20.11 -1.73
C THR A 100 11.19 -18.76 -1.08
N TYR A 101 10.65 -17.81 -1.85
CA TYR A 101 10.37 -16.46 -1.38
C TYR A 101 9.28 -15.79 -2.21
N TRP A 102 8.76 -14.68 -1.70
CA TRP A 102 7.87 -13.78 -2.42
C TRP A 102 8.65 -12.67 -3.09
N GLU A 103 8.76 -12.73 -4.42
CA GLU A 103 9.29 -11.65 -5.24
C GLU A 103 8.20 -10.59 -5.45
N ILE A 104 8.58 -9.31 -5.39
CA ILE A 104 7.67 -8.19 -5.62
C ILE A 104 8.04 -7.54 -6.94
N LEU A 105 7.11 -7.58 -7.89
CA LEU A 105 7.26 -6.94 -9.19
C LEU A 105 6.31 -5.77 -9.30
N SER A 106 6.73 -4.75 -10.03
CA SER A 106 5.91 -3.66 -10.52
C SER A 106 5.76 -3.79 -12.02
N GLU A 107 4.52 -3.69 -12.50
CA GLU A 107 4.18 -3.47 -13.88
C GLU A 107 3.63 -2.04 -14.04
N SER A 108 4.31 -1.27 -14.89
CA SER A 108 3.84 0.02 -15.32
C SER A 108 4.05 0.15 -16.83
N SER A 109 2.99 0.50 -17.55
CA SER A 109 3.02 0.75 -19.00
C SER A 109 3.51 -0.44 -19.84
N GLY A 110 3.32 -1.67 -19.36
CA GLY A 110 3.69 -2.93 -20.00
C GLY A 110 5.08 -3.47 -19.63
N GLU A 111 5.88 -2.72 -18.87
CA GLU A 111 7.20 -3.15 -18.44
C GLU A 111 7.16 -3.69 -17.00
N TYR A 112 7.73 -4.87 -16.81
CA TYR A 112 7.86 -5.51 -15.50
C TYR A 112 9.25 -5.24 -14.92
N SER A 113 9.29 -4.77 -13.68
CA SER A 113 10.51 -4.52 -12.93
C SER A 113 10.44 -5.18 -11.56
N ARG A 114 11.54 -5.80 -11.12
CA ARG A 114 11.68 -6.27 -9.75
C ARG A 114 11.94 -5.07 -8.85
N LEU A 115 11.22 -4.99 -7.74
CA LEU A 115 11.45 -3.94 -6.76
C LEU A 115 12.74 -4.23 -5.96
N ASP A 116 13.50 -3.17 -5.69
CA ASP A 116 14.73 -3.18 -4.90
C ASP A 116 14.47 -2.91 -3.40
N VAL A 117 13.23 -2.58 -3.03
CA VAL A 117 12.79 -2.34 -1.67
C VAL A 117 11.56 -3.19 -1.29
N GLY A 118 11.41 -3.46 0.00
CA GLY A 118 10.29 -4.24 0.51
C GLY A 118 8.96 -3.47 0.59
N ILE A 119 7.89 -4.20 0.91
CA ILE A 119 6.52 -3.66 1.02
C ILE A 119 6.39 -2.53 2.05
N GLY A 120 7.30 -2.46 3.03
CA GLY A 120 7.33 -1.42 4.05
C GLY A 120 7.90 -0.07 3.57
N CYS A 121 8.58 -0.05 2.42
CA CYS A 121 9.28 1.13 1.89
C CYS A 121 8.77 1.54 0.51
N TYR A 122 8.30 0.59 -0.30
CA TYR A 122 7.83 0.90 -1.64
C TYR A 122 6.59 1.80 -1.62
N ILE A 123 6.59 2.87 -2.40
CA ILE A 123 5.46 3.81 -2.58
C ILE A 123 4.86 3.56 -3.97
N PRO A 124 3.71 2.88 -4.08
CA PRO A 124 3.05 2.67 -5.37
C PRO A 124 2.54 3.96 -5.99
N LYS A 125 2.52 3.99 -7.33
CA LYS A 125 1.92 5.03 -8.16
C LYS A 125 0.47 4.70 -8.49
N GLU A 126 -0.25 5.71 -8.96
CA GLU A 126 -1.63 5.54 -9.41
C GLU A 126 -1.73 4.53 -10.55
N ASN A 127 -2.69 3.61 -10.46
CA ASN A 127 -3.00 2.53 -11.41
C ASN A 127 -1.87 1.50 -11.61
N GLU A 128 -0.82 1.56 -10.80
CA GLU A 128 0.27 0.60 -10.84
C GLU A 128 -0.23 -0.82 -10.58
N HIS A 129 0.35 -1.80 -11.28
CA HIS A 129 0.10 -3.21 -11.03
C HIS A 129 1.26 -3.82 -10.27
N ILE A 130 0.98 -4.24 -9.05
CA ILE A 130 1.92 -4.94 -8.19
C ILE A 130 1.68 -6.45 -8.31
N ILE A 131 2.74 -7.22 -8.48
CA ILE A 131 2.67 -8.68 -8.54
C ILE A 131 3.49 -9.25 -7.40
N LEU A 132 2.83 -10.03 -6.53
CA LEU A 132 3.48 -10.86 -5.52
C LEU A 132 3.67 -12.24 -6.16
N LYS A 133 4.89 -12.58 -6.53
CA LYS A 133 5.23 -13.82 -7.23
C LYS A 133 5.99 -14.76 -6.29
N PHE A 134 5.40 -15.90 -5.95
CA PHE A 134 6.10 -16.95 -5.22
C PHE A 134 7.07 -17.66 -6.16
N SER A 135 8.36 -17.65 -5.81
CA SER A 135 9.44 -18.19 -6.64
C SER A 135 10.55 -18.81 -5.78
N ASN A 136 11.63 -19.24 -6.42
CA ASN A 136 12.81 -19.78 -5.75
C ASN A 136 14.11 -19.10 -6.24
N TRP A 137 15.21 -19.27 -5.53
CA TRP A 137 16.47 -18.58 -5.84
C TRP A 137 17.06 -18.98 -7.19
N SER A 138 16.83 -20.22 -7.64
CA SER A 138 17.38 -20.76 -8.89
C SER A 138 16.75 -20.21 -10.17
N ARG A 139 15.63 -19.50 -10.07
CA ARG A 139 14.86 -18.95 -11.22
C ARG A 139 15.05 -17.44 -11.41
N GLN A 140 16.13 -16.87 -10.88
CA GLN A 140 16.50 -15.46 -11.07
C GLN A 140 17.21 -15.24 -12.41
#